data_AF-A0A074KWM4-F1
#
_entry.id   AF-A0A074KWM4-F1
#
_cell.length_a   1.000
_cell.length_b   1.000
_cell.length_c   1.000
_cell.angle_alpha   90.00
_cell.angle_beta   90.00
_cell.angle_gamma   90.00
#
_symmetry.space_group_name_H-M   'P 1'
#
loop_
_entity.id
_entity.type
_entity.pdbx_description
1 polymer ?
#
loop_
_entity_poly.entity_id
_entity_poly.type
_entity_poly.pdbx_seq_one_letter_code
_entity_poly.pdbx_strand_id
1 'polypeptide(L)'
;MNMDIKASKGRIIEAVNACDNPYLLLQMEKLLKREGMLGPIGEMVAEFPVLLEEEPPRDKIIQTHLSAPDQNKLSRYDSIATPIFFFLGLIMLMLAAAILNAISQADVNLNVAIFQGTVVRMYLFGWLVYVGDFIVLLVLARQTHRKLATGEFIFRVAALLFPPMRMASRHIQQVELIWIPLYGWSLSNEGLLKLIKRKFSIPMIVIALLIIPVLLIEWQFYDQVSAYLNTDLTFLLDLVQAFIWMAFASEFILMISISNEKVEYAQKNWIDIAIILLPFISFVRTIRIFKIARLTQLARGYKLRGLLMKARQGFVFASFFYRILTIKPDFQINRLRKQLVKNQKEREMIEEDLIELYKALKMENKI
;
A
#
# COMPACT_ATOMS: atom_id res chain seq x y z
N MET A 1 52.80 -3.84 -18.68
CA MET A 1 51.96 -4.36 -17.58
C MET A 1 52.21 -3.67 -16.24
N ASN A 2 53.46 -3.56 -15.75
CA ASN A 2 53.75 -2.97 -14.42
C ASN A 2 53.47 -1.45 -14.27
N MET A 3 53.56 -0.65 -15.33
CA MET A 3 53.25 0.80 -15.24
C MET A 3 51.75 1.09 -15.09
N ASP A 4 50.90 0.27 -15.70
CA ASP A 4 49.45 0.47 -15.75
C ASP A 4 48.77 0.13 -14.41
N ILE A 5 49.27 -0.92 -13.74
CA ILE A 5 48.88 -1.29 -12.38
C ILE A 5 49.27 -0.18 -11.38
N LYS A 6 50.45 0.42 -11.56
CA LYS A 6 50.95 1.47 -10.65
C LYS A 6 50.15 2.76 -10.81
N ALA A 7 49.78 3.12 -12.04
CA ALA A 7 48.90 4.25 -12.33
C ALA A 7 47.48 4.03 -11.79
N SER A 8 46.93 2.83 -11.97
CA SER A 8 45.60 2.46 -11.46
C SER A 8 45.55 2.45 -9.93
N LYS A 9 46.60 1.95 -9.27
CA LYS A 9 46.75 1.98 -7.81
C LYS A 9 46.78 3.41 -7.26
N GLY A 10 47.48 4.32 -7.95
CA GLY A 10 47.50 5.74 -7.60
C GLY A 10 46.11 6.37 -7.63
N ARG A 11 45.35 6.14 -8.71
CA ARG A 11 43.97 6.66 -8.85
C ARG A 11 43.02 6.12 -7.78
N ILE A 12 43.13 4.84 -7.43
CA ILE A 12 42.29 4.23 -6.38
C ILE A 12 42.62 4.84 -5.02
N ILE A 13 43.90 5.03 -4.69
CA ILE A 13 44.30 5.66 -3.42
C ILE A 13 43.78 7.10 -3.34
N GLU A 14 43.84 7.85 -4.44
CA GLU A 14 43.33 9.21 -4.52
C GLU A 14 41.80 9.27 -4.38
N ALA A 15 41.07 8.34 -5.01
CA ALA A 15 39.63 8.19 -4.87
C ALA A 15 39.20 7.78 -3.45
N VAL A 16 39.99 6.94 -2.76
CA VAL A 16 39.75 6.56 -1.37
C VAL A 16 39.97 7.74 -0.43
N ASN A 17 41.05 8.50 -0.63
CA ASN A 17 41.35 9.68 0.18
C ASN A 17 40.36 10.83 -0.04
N ALA A 18 39.74 10.90 -1.22
CA ALA A 18 38.67 11.85 -1.52
C ALA A 18 37.27 11.34 -1.09
N CYS A 19 37.16 10.13 -0.52
CA CYS A 19 35.88 9.55 -0.15
C CYS A 19 35.45 10.01 1.26
N ASP A 20 34.58 11.02 1.32
CA ASP A 20 33.99 11.51 2.58
C ASP A 20 32.87 10.62 3.15
N ASN A 21 32.62 9.44 2.55
CA ASN A 21 31.56 8.54 2.98
C ASN A 21 32.12 7.47 3.96
N PRO A 22 31.88 7.59 5.28
CA PRO A 22 32.43 6.67 6.28
C PRO A 22 31.93 5.23 6.13
N TYR A 23 30.80 5.01 5.45
CA TYR A 23 30.29 3.66 5.18
C TYR A 23 31.11 2.94 4.10
N LEU A 24 31.50 3.64 3.04
CA LEU A 24 32.34 3.09 1.97
C LEU A 24 33.74 2.78 2.51
N LEU A 25 34.31 3.68 3.31
CA LEU A 25 35.60 3.44 3.98
C LEU A 25 35.56 2.19 4.88
N LEU A 26 34.50 1.99 5.65
CA LEU A 26 34.31 0.79 6.49
C LEU A 26 34.14 -0.49 5.66
N GLN A 27 33.42 -0.43 4.53
CA GLN A 27 33.30 -1.56 3.61
C GLN A 27 34.65 -1.91 2.99
N MET A 28 35.42 -0.91 2.56
CA MET A 28 36.75 -1.12 2.02
C MET A 28 37.70 -1.69 3.07
N GLU A 29 37.67 -1.21 4.32
CA GLU A 29 38.45 -1.79 5.42
C GLU A 29 38.10 -3.27 5.66
N LYS A 30 36.79 -3.61 5.62
CA LYS A 30 36.33 -5.01 5.75
C LYS A 30 36.76 -5.88 4.57
N LEU A 31 36.71 -5.36 3.34
CA LEU A 31 37.16 -6.06 2.14
C LEU A 31 38.69 -6.26 2.14
N LEU A 32 39.44 -5.24 2.55
CA LEU A 32 40.90 -5.30 2.69
C LEU A 32 41.33 -6.28 3.80
N LYS A 33 40.55 -6.39 4.89
CA LYS A 33 40.74 -7.44 5.91
C LYS A 33 40.52 -8.85 5.37
N ARG A 34 39.91 -9.02 4.20
CA ARG A 34 39.67 -10.30 3.50
C ARG A 34 40.59 -10.50 2.31
N GLU A 35 41.85 -10.13 2.46
CA GLU A 35 42.85 -10.17 1.38
C GLU A 35 42.90 -11.53 0.64
N GLY A 36 42.72 -12.64 1.37
CA GLY A 36 42.70 -13.99 0.78
C GLY A 36 41.47 -14.36 -0.07
N MET A 37 40.37 -13.60 0.03
CA MET A 37 39.13 -13.83 -0.75
C MET A 37 39.06 -12.94 -2.00
N LEU A 38 39.84 -11.86 -2.05
CA LEU A 38 39.81 -10.89 -3.15
C LEU A 38 40.26 -11.49 -4.48
N GLY A 39 41.27 -12.37 -4.47
CA GLY A 39 41.75 -13.07 -5.67
C GLY A 39 40.67 -13.96 -6.31
N PRO A 40 40.12 -14.94 -5.58
CA PRO A 40 39.05 -15.81 -6.07
C PRO A 40 37.81 -15.06 -6.56
N ILE A 41 37.39 -14.01 -5.83
CA ILE A 41 36.25 -13.17 -6.23
C ILE A 41 36.56 -12.44 -7.54
N GLY A 42 37.78 -11.91 -7.70
CA GLY A 42 38.19 -11.22 -8.93
C GLY A 42 38.18 -12.15 -10.15
N GLU A 43 38.62 -13.40 -10.00
CA GLU A 43 38.53 -14.40 -11.08
C GLU A 43 37.07 -14.76 -11.40
N MET A 44 36.26 -15.02 -10.38
CA MET A 44 34.84 -15.36 -10.53
C MET A 44 34.07 -14.23 -11.22
N VAL A 45 34.33 -12.98 -10.85
CA VAL A 45 33.71 -11.79 -11.44
C VAL A 45 34.12 -11.60 -12.90
N ALA A 46 35.36 -11.92 -13.27
CA ALA A 46 35.83 -11.87 -14.64
C ALA A 46 35.13 -12.91 -15.54
N GLU A 47 34.82 -14.09 -14.99
CA GLU A 47 34.10 -15.15 -15.70
C GLU A 47 32.57 -14.95 -15.71
N PHE A 48 32.02 -14.31 -14.67
CA PHE A 48 30.59 -14.04 -14.52
C PHE A 48 30.33 -12.53 -14.33
N PRO A 49 30.42 -11.72 -15.40
CA PRO A 49 30.21 -10.26 -15.32
C PRO A 49 28.79 -9.87 -14.86
N VAL A 50 27.81 -10.78 -14.98
CA VAL A 50 26.46 -10.64 -14.41
C VAL A 50 26.47 -10.44 -12.89
N LEU A 51 27.50 -10.93 -12.17
CA LEU A 51 27.65 -10.72 -10.72
C LEU A 51 28.00 -9.26 -10.38
N LEU A 52 28.45 -8.47 -11.36
CA LEU A 52 28.69 -7.03 -11.25
C LEU A 52 27.54 -6.17 -11.77
N GLU A 53 26.53 -6.76 -12.38
CA GLU A 53 25.32 -6.03 -12.75
C GLU A 53 24.60 -5.66 -11.45
N GLU A 54 24.94 -4.50 -10.89
CA GLU A 54 24.08 -3.85 -9.91
C GLU A 54 22.72 -3.67 -10.61
N GLU A 55 21.68 -4.33 -10.09
CA GLU A 55 20.31 -3.98 -10.46
C GLU A 55 20.20 -2.45 -10.40
N PRO A 56 19.63 -1.80 -11.44
CA PRO A 56 19.60 -0.36 -11.52
C PRO A 56 19.10 0.20 -10.18
N PRO A 57 19.80 1.18 -9.60
CA PRO A 57 19.53 1.63 -8.24
C PRO A 57 18.03 1.94 -8.11
N ARG A 58 17.38 1.34 -7.10
CA ARG A 58 15.95 1.56 -6.81
C ARG A 58 15.66 3.06 -6.94
N ASP A 59 14.91 3.42 -7.98
CA ASP A 59 14.66 4.83 -8.26
C ASP A 59 13.87 5.44 -7.11
N LYS A 60 14.54 6.33 -6.39
CA LYS A 60 14.00 7.09 -5.25
C LYS A 60 13.78 8.55 -5.61
N ILE A 61 14.04 8.95 -6.86
CA ILE A 61 13.91 10.33 -7.31
C ILE A 61 12.44 10.68 -7.38
N ILE A 62 12.03 11.66 -6.59
CA ILE A 62 10.62 12.07 -6.55
C ILE A 62 10.35 12.96 -7.76
N GLN A 63 9.53 12.46 -8.70
CA GLN A 63 9.07 13.21 -9.86
C GLN A 63 7.56 13.43 -9.77
N THR A 64 7.15 14.69 -9.69
CA THR A 64 5.75 15.14 -9.51
C THR A 64 5.43 16.22 -10.53
N HIS A 65 4.14 16.50 -10.75
CA HIS A 65 3.67 17.48 -11.74
C HIS A 65 4.16 17.20 -13.16
N LEU A 66 4.26 15.93 -13.53
CA LEU A 66 4.59 15.51 -14.88
C LEU A 66 3.46 15.88 -15.84
N SER A 67 3.81 16.04 -17.11
CA SER A 67 2.82 16.28 -18.17
C SER A 67 1.98 15.03 -18.38
N ALA A 68 0.66 15.21 -18.54
CA ALA A 68 -0.24 14.12 -18.82
C ALA A 68 0.14 13.44 -20.15
N PRO A 69 0.20 12.10 -20.23
CA PRO A 69 0.49 11.41 -21.49
C PRO A 69 -0.61 11.66 -22.53
N ASP A 70 -0.27 12.34 -23.64
CA ASP A 70 -1.22 12.66 -24.72
C ASP A 70 -0.84 12.03 -26.07
N GLN A 71 -0.22 10.85 -26.04
CA GLN A 71 0.28 10.23 -27.26
C GLN A 71 -0.84 9.71 -28.18
N ASN A 72 -2.00 9.36 -27.63
CA ASN A 72 -3.10 8.71 -28.36
C ASN A 72 -4.46 9.07 -27.74
N LYS A 73 -5.56 8.83 -28.48
CA LYS A 73 -6.94 9.04 -27.99
C LYS A 73 -7.23 8.29 -26.67
N LEU A 74 -6.75 7.05 -26.54
CA LEU A 74 -6.87 6.27 -25.30
C LEU A 74 -6.11 6.92 -24.13
N SER A 75 -4.88 7.36 -24.37
CA SER A 75 -4.03 8.06 -23.39
C SER A 75 -4.67 9.37 -22.92
N ARG A 76 -5.21 10.14 -23.87
CA ARG A 76 -5.90 11.41 -23.61
C ARG A 76 -7.15 11.21 -22.77
N TYR A 77 -7.96 10.20 -23.11
CA TYR A 77 -9.13 9.84 -22.32
C TYR A 77 -8.75 9.47 -20.89
N ASP A 78 -7.80 8.55 -20.72
CA ASP A 78 -7.37 8.10 -19.40
C ASP A 78 -6.80 9.24 -18.56
N SER A 79 -6.05 10.14 -19.20
CA SER A 79 -5.47 11.33 -18.58
C SER A 79 -6.51 12.32 -18.06
N ILE A 80 -7.61 12.51 -18.78
CA ILE A 80 -8.71 13.42 -18.38
C ILE A 80 -9.63 12.74 -17.37
N ALA A 81 -9.90 11.45 -17.56
CA ALA A 81 -10.83 10.68 -16.75
C ALA A 81 -10.26 10.44 -15.33
N THR A 82 -8.96 10.17 -15.20
CA THR A 82 -8.37 9.73 -13.92
C THR A 82 -8.60 10.72 -12.77
N PRO A 83 -8.39 12.05 -12.90
CA PRO A 83 -8.72 13.01 -11.85
C PRO A 83 -10.21 13.00 -11.46
N ILE A 84 -11.11 12.89 -12.44
CA ILE A 84 -12.57 12.86 -12.20
C ILE A 84 -12.93 11.61 -11.41
N PHE A 85 -12.40 10.46 -11.83
CA PHE A 85 -12.64 9.18 -11.15
C PHE A 85 -11.96 9.07 -9.79
N PHE A 86 -10.94 9.88 -9.51
CA PHE A 86 -10.40 10.04 -8.15
C PHE A 86 -11.50 10.55 -7.21
N PHE A 87 -12.08 11.71 -7.54
CA PHE A 87 -13.12 12.32 -6.69
C PHE A 87 -14.41 11.50 -6.67
N LEU A 88 -14.81 10.95 -7.83
CA LEU A 88 -15.96 10.04 -7.88
C LEU A 88 -15.71 8.80 -7.01
N GLY A 89 -14.49 8.26 -7.02
CA GLY A 89 -14.09 7.13 -6.20
C GLY A 89 -14.17 7.44 -4.70
N LEU A 90 -13.79 8.65 -4.30
CA LEU A 90 -13.91 9.12 -2.92
C LEU A 90 -15.38 9.26 -2.50
N ILE A 91 -16.25 9.80 -3.35
CA ILE A 91 -17.69 9.87 -3.11
C ILE A 91 -18.29 8.47 -2.99
N MET A 92 -17.92 7.55 -3.88
CA MET A 92 -18.35 6.16 -3.82
C MET A 92 -17.87 5.46 -2.56
N LEU A 93 -16.66 5.78 -2.09
CA LEU A 93 -16.13 5.25 -0.83
C LEU A 93 -16.93 5.79 0.37
N MET A 94 -17.31 7.06 0.34
CA MET A 94 -18.17 7.67 1.35
C MET A 94 -19.55 7.02 1.38
N LEU A 95 -20.17 6.80 0.21
CA LEU A 95 -21.44 6.08 0.11
C LEU A 95 -21.30 4.64 0.61
N ALA A 96 -20.20 3.94 0.29
CA ALA A 96 -19.93 2.60 0.80
C ALA A 96 -19.79 2.59 2.34
N ALA A 97 -19.11 3.59 2.92
CA ALA A 97 -19.00 3.75 4.37
C ALA A 97 -20.37 3.95 5.02
N ALA A 98 -21.21 4.81 4.42
CA ALA A 98 -22.57 5.05 4.88
C ALA A 98 -23.43 3.77 4.81
N ILE A 99 -23.35 3.00 3.71
CA ILE A 99 -24.05 1.72 3.57
C ILE A 99 -23.57 0.70 4.61
N LEU A 100 -22.26 0.58 4.83
CA LEU A 100 -21.70 -0.36 5.80
C LEU A 100 -22.19 -0.07 7.23
N ASN A 101 -22.22 1.20 7.62
CA ASN A 101 -22.70 1.60 8.94
C ASN A 101 -24.23 1.52 9.06
N ALA A 102 -24.96 1.90 8.03
CA ALA A 102 -26.40 1.72 7.94
C ALA A 102 -26.81 0.26 8.17
N ILE A 103 -26.14 -0.67 7.49
CA ILE A 103 -26.41 -2.10 7.66
C ILE A 103 -26.13 -2.53 9.10
N SER A 104 -25.16 -1.90 9.79
CA SER A 104 -24.81 -2.13 11.19
C SER A 104 -26.00 -1.99 12.15
N GLN A 105 -26.92 -1.09 11.83
CA GLN A 105 -28.07 -0.74 12.66
C GLN A 105 -29.36 -1.25 12.02
N ALA A 106 -29.74 -2.47 12.38
CA ALA A 106 -30.96 -3.11 11.90
C ALA A 106 -32.17 -2.76 12.79
N ASP A 107 -32.20 -1.55 13.37
CA ASP A 107 -33.35 -1.10 14.16
C ASP A 107 -34.37 -0.40 13.24
N VAL A 108 -35.63 -0.72 13.51
CA VAL A 108 -36.79 -0.62 12.59
C VAL A 108 -37.32 0.83 12.49
N ASN A 109 -36.43 1.81 12.35
CA ASN A 109 -36.85 3.20 12.11
C ASN A 109 -37.09 3.44 10.62
N LEU A 110 -38.33 3.74 10.25
CA LEU A 110 -38.76 3.94 8.85
C LEU A 110 -37.93 5.02 8.13
N ASN A 111 -37.58 6.11 8.83
CA ASN A 111 -36.77 7.19 8.28
C ASN A 111 -35.35 6.74 7.92
N VAL A 112 -34.75 5.88 8.75
CA VAL A 112 -33.43 5.31 8.50
C VAL A 112 -33.49 4.39 7.28
N ALA A 113 -34.53 3.55 7.15
CA ALA A 113 -34.71 2.69 5.98
C ALA A 113 -34.85 3.48 4.67
N ILE A 114 -35.57 4.60 4.66
CA ILE A 114 -35.71 5.49 3.49
C ILE A 114 -34.37 6.14 3.11
N PHE A 115 -33.63 6.63 4.11
CA PHE A 115 -32.29 7.17 3.91
C PHE A 115 -31.36 6.11 3.30
N GLN A 116 -31.35 4.90 3.86
CA GLN A 116 -30.58 3.77 3.35
C GLN A 116 -30.91 3.42 1.90
N GLY A 117 -32.20 3.31 1.57
CA GLY A 117 -32.64 3.03 0.20
C GLY A 117 -32.21 4.13 -0.78
N THR A 118 -32.11 5.38 -0.33
CA THR A 118 -31.62 6.49 -1.15
C THR A 118 -30.12 6.41 -1.37
N VAL A 119 -29.32 6.16 -0.33
CA VAL A 119 -27.87 5.98 -0.44
C VAL A 119 -27.51 4.79 -1.34
N VAL A 120 -28.21 3.66 -1.21
CA VAL A 120 -28.01 2.49 -2.08
C VAL A 120 -28.34 2.81 -3.53
N ARG A 121 -29.43 3.53 -3.81
CA ARG A 121 -29.76 3.97 -5.18
C ARG A 121 -28.71 4.91 -5.75
N MET A 122 -28.20 5.86 -4.96
CA MET A 122 -27.10 6.75 -5.38
C MET A 122 -25.83 5.96 -5.70
N TYR A 123 -25.49 4.97 -4.86
CA TYR A 123 -24.35 4.09 -5.11
C TYR A 123 -24.53 3.26 -6.39
N LEU A 124 -25.72 2.69 -6.62
CA LEU A 124 -26.02 1.95 -7.85
C LEU A 124 -25.98 2.84 -9.10
N PHE A 125 -26.48 4.07 -9.01
CA PHE A 125 -26.37 5.03 -10.10
C PHE A 125 -24.91 5.39 -10.40
N GLY A 126 -24.13 5.67 -9.35
CA GLY A 126 -22.69 5.90 -9.47
C GLY A 126 -21.98 4.70 -10.10
N TRP A 127 -22.34 3.48 -9.72
CA TRP A 127 -21.80 2.24 -10.28
C TRP A 127 -21.97 2.13 -11.81
N LEU A 128 -23.11 2.59 -12.36
CA LEU A 128 -23.32 2.63 -13.82
C LEU A 128 -22.30 3.51 -14.56
N VAL A 129 -21.83 4.59 -13.92
CA VAL A 129 -20.77 5.46 -14.48
C VAL A 129 -19.46 4.69 -14.66
N TYR A 130 -19.11 3.80 -13.73
CA TYR A 130 -17.91 2.95 -13.83
C TYR A 130 -18.04 1.87 -14.89
N VAL A 131 -19.24 1.30 -15.05
CA VAL A 131 -19.53 0.38 -16.17
C VAL A 131 -19.35 1.13 -17.50
N GLY A 132 -19.85 2.36 -17.59
CA GLY A 132 -19.64 3.24 -18.74
C GLY A 132 -18.17 3.51 -19.04
N ASP A 133 -17.37 3.92 -18.03
CA ASP A 133 -15.91 4.12 -18.14
C ASP A 133 -15.22 2.89 -18.74
N PHE A 134 -15.56 1.72 -18.20
CA PHE A 134 -14.96 0.46 -18.63
C PHE A 134 -15.32 0.11 -20.08
N ILE A 135 -16.57 0.33 -20.49
CA ILE A 135 -17.00 0.12 -21.88
C ILE A 135 -16.26 1.08 -22.82
N VAL A 136 -16.17 2.37 -22.49
CA VAL A 136 -15.45 3.37 -23.30
C VAL A 136 -13.98 2.98 -23.45
N LEU A 137 -13.34 2.54 -22.35
CA LEU A 137 -11.97 2.06 -22.35
C LEU A 137 -11.79 0.85 -23.27
N LEU A 138 -12.70 -0.14 -23.24
CA LEU A 138 -12.65 -1.30 -24.13
C LEU A 138 -12.83 -0.91 -25.61
N VAL A 139 -13.74 0.02 -25.91
CA VAL A 139 -13.97 0.51 -27.28
C VAL A 139 -12.73 1.24 -27.79
N LEU A 140 -12.15 2.15 -27.00
CA LEU A 140 -10.94 2.89 -27.37
C LEU A 140 -9.71 1.97 -27.48
N ALA A 141 -9.59 0.96 -26.62
CA ALA A 141 -8.54 -0.04 -26.70
C ALA A 141 -8.61 -0.85 -28.00
N ARG A 142 -9.82 -1.28 -28.39
CA ARG A 142 -10.05 -1.97 -29.67
C ARG A 142 -9.73 -1.08 -30.86
N GLN A 143 -10.17 0.18 -30.86
CA GLN A 143 -9.92 1.13 -31.95
C GLN A 143 -8.44 1.48 -32.13
N THR A 144 -7.68 1.52 -31.03
CA THR A 144 -6.26 1.93 -31.07
C THR A 144 -5.31 0.74 -31.31
N HIS A 145 -5.79 -0.51 -31.29
CA HIS A 145 -4.99 -1.74 -31.43
C HIS A 145 -3.76 -1.81 -30.49
N ARG A 146 -3.80 -1.13 -29.34
CA ARG A 146 -2.69 -1.10 -28.37
C ARG A 146 -2.94 -2.09 -27.24
N LYS A 147 -1.86 -2.73 -26.79
CA LYS A 147 -1.90 -3.59 -25.61
C LYS A 147 -2.13 -2.75 -24.36
N LEU A 148 -3.12 -3.15 -23.56
CA LEU A 148 -3.35 -2.60 -22.23
C LEU A 148 -2.39 -3.27 -21.26
N ALA A 149 -1.90 -2.53 -20.26
CA ALA A 149 -1.13 -3.13 -19.20
C ALA A 149 -2.01 -4.11 -18.39
N THR A 150 -1.64 -5.39 -18.35
CA THR A 150 -2.43 -6.46 -17.70
C THR A 150 -2.73 -6.14 -16.24
N GLY A 151 -1.75 -5.59 -15.51
CA GLY A 151 -1.92 -5.22 -14.10
C GLY A 151 -3.00 -4.15 -13.89
N GLU A 152 -3.02 -3.10 -14.71
CA GLU A 152 -4.03 -2.04 -14.59
C GLU A 152 -5.38 -2.44 -15.16
N PHE A 153 -5.41 -3.33 -16.16
CA PHE A 153 -6.66 -3.94 -16.61
C PHE A 153 -7.36 -4.71 -15.48
N ILE A 154 -6.62 -5.52 -14.71
CA ILE A 154 -7.17 -6.22 -13.54
C ILE A 154 -7.71 -5.22 -12.50
N PHE A 155 -7.02 -4.10 -12.26
CA PHE A 155 -7.51 -3.05 -11.38
C PHE A 155 -8.80 -2.38 -11.89
N ARG A 156 -8.91 -2.15 -13.20
CA ARG A 156 -10.14 -1.64 -13.84
C ARG A 156 -11.31 -2.62 -13.68
N VAL A 157 -11.07 -3.92 -13.83
CA VAL A 157 -12.08 -4.96 -13.58
C VAL A 157 -12.44 -5.01 -12.10
N ALA A 158 -11.46 -4.94 -11.18
CA ALA A 158 -11.72 -4.88 -9.75
C ALA A 158 -12.55 -3.65 -9.36
N ALA A 159 -12.38 -2.52 -10.05
CA ALA A 159 -13.20 -1.32 -9.88
C ALA A 159 -14.67 -1.51 -10.30
N LEU A 160 -14.99 -2.48 -11.17
CA LEU A 160 -16.39 -2.83 -11.43
C LEU A 160 -17.04 -3.53 -10.23
N LEU A 161 -16.27 -4.31 -9.47
CA LEU A 161 -16.78 -4.93 -8.25
C LEU A 161 -16.81 -3.94 -7.08
N PHE A 162 -15.76 -3.12 -6.97
CA PHE A 162 -15.61 -2.12 -5.92
C PHE A 162 -15.14 -0.78 -6.53
N PRO A 163 -16.08 0.10 -6.96
CA PRO A 163 -15.81 1.39 -7.61
C PRO A 163 -14.72 2.27 -6.97
N PRO A 164 -14.61 2.35 -5.63
CA PRO A 164 -13.55 3.12 -4.99
C PRO A 164 -12.12 2.72 -5.37
N MET A 165 -11.87 1.49 -5.84
CA MET A 165 -10.55 1.06 -6.31
C MET A 165 -10.01 1.90 -7.46
N ARG A 166 -10.90 2.50 -8.27
CA ARG A 166 -10.51 3.35 -9.39
C ARG A 166 -9.80 4.63 -8.94
N MET A 167 -10.01 5.06 -7.68
CA MET A 167 -9.55 6.34 -7.17
C MET A 167 -8.05 6.53 -7.39
N ALA A 168 -7.25 5.50 -7.13
CA ALA A 168 -5.79 5.58 -7.21
C ALA A 168 -5.21 4.74 -8.36
N SER A 169 -5.94 4.49 -9.44
CA SER A 169 -5.38 3.69 -10.54
C SER A 169 -4.24 4.40 -11.28
N ARG A 170 -3.30 3.63 -11.82
CA ARG A 170 -2.22 4.16 -12.67
C ARG A 170 -2.72 4.42 -14.09
N HIS A 171 -1.89 5.11 -14.86
CA HIS A 171 -2.14 5.33 -16.28
C HIS A 171 -2.07 4.01 -17.06
N ILE A 172 -3.05 3.75 -17.93
CA ILE A 172 -3.25 2.42 -18.51
C ILE A 172 -2.18 1.98 -19.52
N GLN A 173 -1.49 2.95 -20.13
CA GLN A 173 -0.38 2.69 -21.06
C GLN A 173 0.99 2.91 -20.41
N GLN A 174 1.06 3.67 -19.32
CA GLN A 174 2.29 4.07 -18.65
C GLN A 174 2.12 3.79 -17.16
N VAL A 175 2.26 2.52 -16.78
CA VAL A 175 1.96 2.01 -15.42
C VAL A 175 2.78 2.69 -14.33
N GLU A 176 3.88 3.34 -14.71
CA GLU A 176 4.72 4.13 -13.82
C GLU A 176 4.09 5.47 -13.45
N LEU A 177 3.06 5.96 -14.14
CA LEU A 177 2.41 7.22 -13.82
C LEU A 177 1.14 7.01 -13.02
N ILE A 178 1.01 7.77 -11.93
CA ILE A 178 -0.19 7.83 -11.10
C ILE A 178 -0.58 9.29 -10.89
N TRP A 179 -1.87 9.57 -10.93
CA TRP A 179 -2.38 10.89 -10.57
C TRP A 179 -2.72 10.93 -9.08
N ILE A 180 -2.19 11.92 -8.37
CA ILE A 180 -2.46 12.14 -6.95
C ILE A 180 -3.00 13.56 -6.79
N PRO A 181 -4.05 13.77 -5.98
CA PRO A 181 -4.51 15.12 -5.67
C PRO A 181 -3.36 15.95 -5.11
N LEU A 182 -3.33 17.24 -5.48
CA LEU A 182 -2.27 18.21 -5.12
C LEU A 182 -0.92 18.01 -5.83
N TYR A 183 -0.51 16.79 -6.21
CA TYR A 183 0.78 16.53 -6.90
C TYR A 183 0.64 16.32 -8.41
N GLY A 184 -0.59 16.13 -8.90
CA GLY A 184 -0.86 15.82 -10.31
C GLY A 184 -0.28 14.47 -10.72
N TRP A 185 0.10 14.35 -12.00
CA TRP A 185 0.77 13.16 -12.52
C TRP A 185 2.17 13.03 -11.91
N SER A 186 2.45 11.89 -11.31
CA SER A 186 3.69 11.62 -10.59
C SER A 186 4.20 10.21 -10.90
N LEU A 187 5.51 10.02 -10.81
CA LEU A 187 6.14 8.72 -11.02
C LEU A 187 5.95 7.83 -9.78
N SER A 188 5.37 6.64 -10.00
CA SER A 188 5.04 5.63 -9.01
C SER A 188 6.29 4.84 -8.63
N ASN A 189 7.11 5.44 -7.78
CA ASN A 189 8.33 4.82 -7.27
C ASN A 189 8.39 4.79 -5.74
N GLU A 190 9.44 4.18 -5.19
CA GLU A 190 9.61 4.07 -3.73
C GLU A 190 9.76 5.45 -3.06
N GLY A 191 10.35 6.41 -3.77
CA GLY A 191 10.51 7.79 -3.30
C GLY A 191 9.16 8.45 -3.04
N LEU A 192 8.25 8.39 -4.02
CA LEU A 192 6.89 8.92 -3.90
C LEU A 192 6.12 8.20 -2.79
N LEU A 193 6.19 6.87 -2.74
CA LEU A 193 5.54 6.08 -1.69
C LEU A 193 6.00 6.52 -0.29
N LYS A 194 7.31 6.71 -0.09
CA LYS A 194 7.87 7.16 1.19
C LYS A 194 7.41 8.57 1.55
N LEU A 195 7.35 9.48 0.58
CA LEU A 195 6.87 10.85 0.79
C LEU A 195 5.41 10.87 1.21
N ILE A 196 4.55 10.16 0.48
CA ILE A 196 3.11 10.09 0.75
C ILE A 196 2.87 9.38 2.10
N LYS A 197 3.56 8.26 2.37
CA LYS A 197 3.49 7.57 3.66
C LYS A 197 3.87 8.46 4.84
N ARG A 198 4.93 9.28 4.70
CA ARG A 198 5.33 10.24 5.74
C ARG A 198 4.30 11.34 5.97
N LYS A 199 3.62 11.80 4.92
CA LYS A 199 2.57 12.84 5.06
C LYS A 199 1.29 12.28 5.66
N PHE A 200 0.92 11.03 5.35
CA PHE A 200 -0.28 10.39 5.89
C PHE A 200 -0.08 9.77 7.28
N SER A 201 1.17 9.53 7.74
CA SER A 201 1.41 8.90 9.04
C SER A 201 0.81 9.68 10.22
N ILE A 202 1.00 11.00 10.27
CA ILE A 202 0.50 11.84 11.38
C ILE A 202 -1.03 11.96 11.34
N PRO A 203 -1.68 12.36 10.22
CA PRO A 203 -3.13 12.41 10.15
C PRO A 203 -3.78 11.07 10.53
N MET A 204 -3.22 9.95 10.09
CA MET A 204 -3.79 8.63 10.38
C MET A 204 -3.65 8.22 11.83
N ILE A 205 -2.58 8.62 12.52
CA ILE A 205 -2.46 8.43 13.97
C ILE A 205 -3.55 9.22 14.70
N VAL A 206 -3.80 10.47 14.29
CA VAL A 206 -4.86 11.29 14.88
C VAL A 206 -6.23 10.64 14.67
N ILE A 207 -6.52 10.19 13.44
CA ILE A 207 -7.78 9.51 13.11
C ILE A 207 -7.92 8.19 13.88
N ALA A 208 -6.83 7.43 14.01
CA ALA A 208 -6.84 6.19 14.78
C ALA A 208 -7.05 6.47 16.27
N LEU A 209 -6.48 7.56 16.80
CA LEU A 209 -6.67 7.98 18.19
C LEU A 209 -8.12 8.39 18.48
N LEU A 210 -8.83 8.97 17.51
CA LEU A 210 -10.25 9.31 17.63
C LEU A 210 -11.14 8.10 17.94
N ILE A 211 -10.68 6.87 17.72
CA ILE A 211 -11.44 5.68 18.13
C ILE A 211 -11.62 5.59 19.65
N ILE A 212 -10.64 6.07 20.44
CA ILE A 212 -10.65 5.96 21.90
C ILE A 212 -11.80 6.79 22.51
N PRO A 213 -11.95 8.10 22.22
CA PRO A 213 -13.08 8.85 22.75
C PRO A 213 -14.42 8.33 22.22
N VAL A 214 -14.49 7.87 20.97
CA VAL A 214 -15.70 7.24 20.42
C VAL A 214 -16.12 6.02 21.25
N LEU A 215 -15.18 5.13 21.53
CA LEU A 215 -15.40 3.95 22.38
C LEU A 215 -15.82 4.32 23.81
N LEU A 216 -15.16 5.32 24.39
CA LEU A 216 -15.42 5.75 25.76
C LEU A 216 -16.83 6.33 25.89
N ILE A 217 -17.24 7.15 24.91
CA ILE A 217 -18.59 7.72 24.85
C ILE A 217 -19.62 6.61 24.67
N GLU A 218 -19.40 5.68 23.74
CA GLU A 218 -20.30 4.56 23.47
C GLU A 218 -20.49 3.65 24.69
N TRP A 219 -19.44 3.42 25.49
CA TRP A 219 -19.49 2.49 26.62
C TRP A 219 -19.96 3.09 27.95
N GLN A 220 -19.48 4.28 28.31
CA GLN A 220 -19.63 4.82 29.67
C GLN A 220 -20.49 6.08 29.73
N PHE A 221 -20.49 6.90 28.68
CA PHE A 221 -21.07 8.25 28.72
C PHE A 221 -22.25 8.46 27.77
N TYR A 222 -22.79 7.38 27.18
CA TYR A 222 -23.81 7.46 26.15
C TYR A 222 -25.01 8.31 26.59
N ASP A 223 -25.59 8.01 27.76
CA ASP A 223 -26.78 8.72 28.26
C ASP A 223 -26.48 10.19 28.60
N GLN A 224 -25.33 10.47 29.21
CA GLN A 224 -24.93 11.82 29.63
C GLN A 224 -24.67 12.72 28.43
N VAL A 225 -23.98 12.20 27.41
CA VAL A 225 -23.63 12.95 26.20
C VAL A 225 -24.86 13.12 25.31
N SER A 226 -25.73 12.11 25.22
CA SER A 226 -27.00 12.19 24.49
C SER A 226 -27.91 13.29 25.06
N ALA A 227 -28.04 13.34 26.39
CA ALA A 227 -28.82 14.38 27.07
C ALA A 227 -28.21 15.79 26.90
N TYR A 228 -26.89 15.91 26.83
CA TYR A 228 -26.20 17.19 26.63
C TYR A 228 -26.35 17.73 25.20
N LEU A 229 -26.21 16.86 24.20
CA LEU A 229 -26.21 17.26 22.78
C LEU A 229 -27.62 17.47 22.20
N ASN A 230 -28.68 17.02 22.87
CA ASN A 230 -30.08 17.06 22.38
C ASN A 230 -30.23 16.53 20.93
N THR A 231 -29.32 15.65 20.51
CA THR A 231 -29.20 15.13 19.15
C THR A 231 -29.06 13.62 19.21
N ASP A 232 -29.40 12.93 18.12
CA ASP A 232 -29.17 11.49 17.99
C ASP A 232 -27.66 11.16 18.02
N LEU A 233 -27.17 10.86 19.23
CA LEU A 233 -25.76 10.51 19.47
C LEU A 233 -25.35 9.26 18.69
N THR A 234 -26.28 8.32 18.47
CA THR A 234 -26.02 7.11 17.69
C THR A 234 -25.61 7.49 16.27
N PHE A 235 -26.40 8.35 15.61
CA PHE A 235 -26.09 8.83 14.26
C PHE A 235 -24.72 9.54 14.17
N LEU A 236 -24.37 10.37 15.16
CA LEU A 236 -23.08 11.05 15.19
C LEU A 236 -21.91 10.06 15.33
N LEU A 237 -22.01 9.10 16.25
CA LEU A 237 -20.98 8.08 16.46
C LEU A 237 -20.80 7.24 15.19
N ASP A 238 -21.87 6.88 14.50
CA ASP A 238 -21.78 6.18 13.21
C ASP A 238 -21.08 7.01 12.15
N LEU A 239 -21.39 8.30 12.06
CA LEU A 239 -20.75 9.18 11.08
C LEU A 239 -19.24 9.24 11.32
N VAL A 240 -18.81 9.34 12.58
CA VAL A 240 -17.39 9.31 12.95
C VAL A 240 -16.77 7.94 12.65
N GLN A 241 -17.46 6.84 12.94
CA GLN A 241 -16.97 5.49 12.62
C GLN A 241 -16.86 5.24 11.09
N ALA A 242 -17.78 5.79 10.30
CA ALA A 242 -17.76 5.76 8.84
C ALA A 242 -16.57 6.58 8.31
N PHE A 243 -16.36 7.76 8.88
CA PHE A 243 -15.24 8.64 8.54
C PHE A 243 -13.89 7.97 8.84
N ILE A 244 -13.72 7.37 10.03
CA ILE A 244 -12.51 6.62 10.38
C ILE A 244 -12.29 5.48 9.36
N TRP A 245 -13.33 4.71 9.04
CA TRP A 245 -13.22 3.65 8.02
C TRP A 245 -12.77 4.19 6.68
N MET A 246 -13.41 5.26 6.21
CA MET A 246 -13.13 5.89 4.92
C MET A 246 -11.69 6.40 4.84
N ALA A 247 -11.17 6.98 5.92
CA ALA A 247 -9.78 7.43 6.00
C ALA A 247 -8.79 6.27 5.87
N PHE A 248 -9.00 5.18 6.61
CA PHE A 248 -8.16 3.97 6.49
C PHE A 248 -8.26 3.33 5.10
N ALA A 249 -9.47 3.22 4.55
CA ALA A 249 -9.69 2.64 3.24
C ALA A 249 -9.05 3.47 2.13
N SER A 250 -9.23 4.80 2.15
CA SER A 250 -8.67 5.70 1.14
C SER A 250 -7.13 5.75 1.20
N GLU A 251 -6.54 5.82 2.40
CA GLU A 251 -5.08 5.74 2.56
C GLU A 251 -4.57 4.41 2.00
N PHE A 252 -5.17 3.28 2.39
CA PHE A 252 -4.71 1.98 1.95
C PHE A 252 -4.81 1.81 0.43
N ILE A 253 -5.93 2.21 -0.18
CA ILE A 253 -6.13 2.20 -1.65
C ILE A 253 -5.08 3.07 -2.35
N LEU A 254 -4.78 4.26 -1.80
CA LEU A 254 -3.75 5.14 -2.37
C LEU A 254 -2.36 4.49 -2.29
N MET A 255 -1.98 3.94 -1.14
CA MET A 255 -0.64 3.40 -0.93
C MET A 255 -0.39 2.10 -1.71
N ILE A 256 -1.38 1.20 -1.75
CA ILE A 256 -1.26 -0.05 -2.53
C ILE A 256 -1.15 0.25 -4.03
N SER A 257 -1.81 1.31 -4.49
CA SER A 257 -1.70 1.77 -5.87
C SER A 257 -0.33 2.34 -6.22
N ILE A 258 0.28 3.14 -5.33
CA ILE A 258 1.63 3.69 -5.56
C ILE A 258 2.71 2.58 -5.46
N SER A 259 2.47 1.57 -4.63
CA SER A 259 3.43 0.47 -4.46
C SER A 259 3.55 -0.40 -5.72
N ASN A 260 4.78 -0.66 -6.16
CA ASN A 260 5.06 -1.58 -7.27
C ASN A 260 4.80 -3.04 -6.87
N GLU A 261 5.11 -3.41 -5.62
CA GLU A 261 4.92 -4.75 -5.07
C GLU A 261 3.65 -4.80 -4.20
N LYS A 262 2.49 -4.81 -4.87
CA LYS A 262 1.16 -4.70 -4.22
C LYS A 262 0.93 -5.78 -3.14
N VAL A 263 1.40 -7.01 -3.37
CA VAL A 263 1.27 -8.14 -2.43
C VAL A 263 2.16 -7.96 -1.22
N GLU A 264 3.44 -7.59 -1.40
CA GLU A 264 4.36 -7.33 -0.30
C GLU A 264 3.87 -6.16 0.56
N TYR A 265 3.35 -5.11 -0.08
CA TYR A 265 2.74 -3.99 0.62
C TYR A 265 1.54 -4.43 1.47
N ALA A 266 0.66 -5.25 0.92
CA ALA A 266 -0.51 -5.79 1.63
C ALA A 266 -0.09 -6.62 2.85
N GLN A 267 0.91 -7.49 2.72
CA GLN A 267 1.43 -8.30 3.83
C GLN A 267 2.06 -7.44 4.93
N LYS A 268 2.82 -6.41 4.56
CA LYS A 268 3.43 -5.47 5.51
C LYS A 268 2.41 -4.66 6.30
N ASN A 269 1.25 -4.33 5.69
CA ASN A 269 0.20 -3.51 6.29
C ASN A 269 -1.10 -4.31 6.52
N TRP A 270 -0.97 -5.56 6.97
CA TRP A 270 -2.11 -6.47 7.16
C TRP A 270 -3.15 -5.96 8.18
N ILE A 271 -2.74 -5.13 9.15
CA ILE A 271 -3.66 -4.52 10.13
C ILE A 271 -4.65 -3.59 9.43
N ASP A 272 -4.17 -2.75 8.50
CA ASP A 272 -5.03 -1.83 7.76
C ASP A 272 -6.03 -2.61 6.88
N ILE A 273 -5.60 -3.72 6.28
CA ILE A 273 -6.49 -4.65 5.57
C ILE A 273 -7.57 -5.21 6.50
N ALA A 274 -7.20 -5.65 7.70
CA ALA A 274 -8.16 -6.18 8.66
C ALA A 274 -9.21 -5.12 9.03
N ILE A 275 -8.79 -3.87 9.31
CA ILE A 275 -9.71 -2.76 9.61
C ILE A 275 -10.71 -2.54 8.46
N ILE A 276 -10.22 -2.59 7.22
CA ILE A 276 -11.04 -2.34 6.02
C ILE A 276 -11.99 -3.49 5.74
N LEU A 277 -11.54 -4.75 5.88
CA LEU A 277 -12.29 -5.95 5.49
C LEU A 277 -13.28 -6.45 6.56
N LEU A 278 -13.02 -6.20 7.85
CA LEU A 278 -13.89 -6.67 8.94
C LEU A 278 -15.38 -6.31 8.79
N PRO A 279 -15.75 -5.09 8.36
CA PRO A 279 -17.15 -4.72 8.11
C PRO A 279 -17.83 -5.61 7.07
N PHE A 280 -17.11 -6.00 6.01
CA PHE A 280 -17.65 -6.84 4.95
C PHE A 280 -17.86 -8.30 5.39
N ILE A 281 -17.01 -8.81 6.29
CA ILE A 281 -17.17 -10.15 6.87
C ILE A 281 -18.46 -10.24 7.67
N SER A 282 -18.82 -9.17 8.39
CA SER A 282 -20.11 -9.10 9.08
C SER A 282 -21.29 -9.16 8.11
N PHE A 283 -21.15 -8.61 6.90
CA PHE A 283 -22.22 -8.55 5.89
C PHE A 283 -22.47 -9.88 5.17
N VAL A 284 -21.41 -10.57 4.72
CA VAL A 284 -21.52 -11.85 4.01
C VAL A 284 -22.28 -12.89 4.84
N ARG A 285 -22.17 -12.81 6.18
CA ARG A 285 -22.87 -13.70 7.10
C ARG A 285 -24.37 -13.45 7.15
N THR A 286 -24.80 -12.18 7.15
CA THR A 286 -26.22 -11.81 7.15
C THR A 286 -26.93 -12.38 5.92
N ILE A 287 -26.29 -12.34 4.73
CA ILE A 287 -26.82 -12.93 3.49
C ILE A 287 -26.97 -14.46 3.60
N ARG A 288 -26.02 -15.16 4.25
CA ARG A 288 -26.10 -16.63 4.41
C ARG A 288 -27.23 -17.07 5.35
N ILE A 289 -27.56 -16.27 6.37
CA ILE A 289 -28.63 -16.58 7.32
C ILE A 289 -30.00 -16.50 6.63
N PHE A 290 -30.19 -15.62 5.65
CA PHE A 290 -31.42 -15.56 4.84
C PHE A 290 -31.69 -16.82 4.00
N LYS A 291 -30.65 -17.61 3.65
CA LYS A 291 -30.84 -18.86 2.89
C LYS A 291 -31.13 -20.09 3.77
N ILE A 292 -30.93 -20.01 5.10
CA ILE A 292 -31.02 -21.16 6.02
C ILE A 292 -31.99 -20.86 7.20
N ALA A 293 -32.86 -19.86 7.08
CA ALA A 293 -33.85 -19.52 8.11
C ALA A 293 -35.09 -20.45 8.10
N ARG A 294 -34.85 -21.76 8.04
CA ARG A 294 -35.74 -22.79 8.60
C ARG A 294 -34.92 -23.65 9.56
N LEU A 295 -34.48 -23.09 10.70
CA LEU A 295 -34.08 -23.85 11.91
C LEU A 295 -33.58 -22.87 13.00
N THR A 296 -34.54 -22.28 13.71
CA THR A 296 -34.62 -22.19 15.18
C THR A 296 -33.36 -21.99 16.04
N GLN A 297 -32.33 -21.26 15.61
CA GLN A 297 -31.24 -20.77 16.50
C GLN A 297 -30.79 -19.34 16.16
N LEU A 298 -31.72 -18.38 16.25
CA LEU A 298 -31.51 -16.97 15.91
C LEU A 298 -30.89 -16.10 17.02
N ALA A 299 -30.40 -16.68 18.13
CA ALA A 299 -29.80 -15.90 19.22
C ALA A 299 -28.26 -15.71 19.14
N ARG A 300 -27.54 -16.45 18.28
CA ARG A 300 -26.06 -16.40 18.21
C ARG A 300 -25.48 -15.41 17.20
N GLY A 301 -26.28 -14.94 16.24
CA GLY A 301 -25.81 -14.01 15.19
C GLY A 301 -25.45 -12.61 15.71
N TYR A 302 -26.25 -12.07 16.63
CA TYR A 302 -26.09 -10.71 17.16
C TYR A 302 -24.84 -10.54 18.04
N LYS A 303 -24.52 -11.53 18.89
CA LYS A 303 -23.32 -11.46 19.75
C LYS A 303 -22.02 -11.43 18.93
N LEU A 304 -21.97 -12.15 17.81
CA LEU A 304 -20.77 -12.24 16.98
C LEU A 304 -20.55 -10.97 16.15
N ARG A 305 -21.62 -10.26 15.77
CA ARG A 305 -21.55 -8.94 15.13
C ARG A 305 -20.89 -7.91 16.05
N GLY A 306 -21.36 -7.82 17.30
CA GLY A 306 -20.77 -6.93 18.30
C GLY A 306 -19.31 -7.27 18.57
N LEU A 307 -18.95 -8.55 18.58
CA LEU A 307 -17.55 -8.99 18.69
C LEU A 307 -16.69 -8.56 17.50
N LEU A 308 -17.20 -8.62 16.27
CA LEU A 308 -16.46 -8.17 15.08
C LEU A 308 -16.23 -6.66 15.07
N MET A 309 -17.21 -5.86 15.50
CA MET A 309 -17.05 -4.41 15.62
C MET A 309 -16.03 -4.05 16.71
N LYS A 310 -16.09 -4.73 17.87
CA LYS A 310 -15.09 -4.58 18.93
C LYS A 310 -13.69 -5.01 18.48
N ALA A 311 -13.58 -6.11 17.72
CA ALA A 311 -12.33 -6.55 17.14
C ALA A 311 -11.76 -5.51 16.16
N ARG A 312 -12.61 -4.95 15.29
CA ARG A 312 -12.22 -3.87 14.38
C ARG A 312 -11.67 -2.66 15.14
N GLN A 313 -12.37 -2.21 16.17
CA GLN A 313 -11.92 -1.12 17.03
C GLN A 313 -10.56 -1.43 17.67
N GLY A 314 -10.36 -2.68 18.14
CA GLY A 314 -9.06 -3.17 18.63
C GLY A 314 -7.95 -3.13 17.57
N PHE A 315 -8.25 -3.47 16.31
CA PHE A 315 -7.27 -3.35 15.23
C PHE A 315 -6.92 -1.90 14.88
N VAL A 316 -7.89 -0.98 14.90
CA VAL A 316 -7.62 0.46 14.72
C VAL A 316 -6.64 0.94 15.81
N PHE A 317 -6.89 0.54 17.05
CA PHE A 317 -6.02 0.85 18.18
C PHE A 317 -4.63 0.19 18.07
N ALA A 318 -4.55 -1.05 17.57
CA ALA A 318 -3.27 -1.70 17.28
C ALA A 318 -2.50 -0.98 16.16
N SER A 319 -3.18 -0.51 15.10
CA SER A 319 -2.57 0.30 14.03
C SER A 319 -2.01 1.61 14.59
N PHE A 320 -2.75 2.29 15.47
CA PHE A 320 -2.26 3.45 16.20
C PHE A 320 -0.95 3.15 16.96
N PHE A 321 -0.92 2.06 17.75
CA PHE A 321 0.28 1.67 18.48
C PHE A 321 1.45 1.30 17.56
N TYR A 322 1.18 0.61 16.46
CA TYR A 322 2.21 0.27 15.49
C TYR A 322 2.81 1.53 14.83
N ARG A 323 1.95 2.49 14.48
CA ARG A 323 2.34 3.76 13.85
C ARG A 323 3.12 4.66 14.82
N ILE A 324 2.73 4.73 16.10
CA ILE A 324 3.48 5.52 17.09
C ILE A 324 4.84 4.89 17.44
N LEU A 325 4.92 3.56 17.51
CA LEU A 325 6.19 2.84 17.69
C LEU A 325 7.12 3.02 16.50
N THR A 326 6.57 3.08 15.28
CA THR A 326 7.37 3.34 14.09
C THR A 326 7.82 4.79 13.98
N ILE A 327 7.19 5.78 14.62
CA ILE A 327 7.70 7.16 14.59
C ILE A 327 8.99 7.34 15.41
N LYS A 328 9.23 6.54 16.45
CA LYS A 328 10.45 6.69 17.27
C LYS A 328 11.73 6.36 16.45
N PRO A 329 12.59 7.36 16.16
CA PRO A 329 13.75 7.16 15.29
C PRO A 329 14.77 6.19 15.89
N ASP A 330 14.93 6.19 17.22
CA ASP A 330 15.94 5.35 17.90
C ASP A 330 15.68 3.85 17.74
N PHE A 331 14.41 3.45 17.79
CA PHE A 331 14.03 2.05 17.57
C PHE A 331 14.24 1.64 16.12
N GLN A 332 13.95 2.53 15.16
CA GLN A 332 14.21 2.28 13.75
C GLN A 332 15.70 2.15 13.47
N ILE A 333 16.54 3.05 13.99
CA ILE A 333 17.99 3.02 13.78
C ILE A 333 18.56 1.71 14.30
N ASN A 334 18.18 1.30 15.52
CA ASN A 334 18.66 0.04 16.10
C ASN A 334 18.17 -1.19 15.32
N ARG A 335 16.92 -1.19 14.87
CA ARG A 335 16.37 -2.28 14.04
C ARG A 335 17.06 -2.35 12.68
N LEU A 336 17.21 -1.22 12.00
CA LEU A 336 17.88 -1.13 10.69
C LEU A 336 19.36 -1.50 10.81
N ARG A 337 20.04 -1.07 11.87
CA ARG A 337 21.42 -1.49 12.18
C ARG A 337 21.50 -3.01 12.36
N LYS A 338 20.59 -3.61 13.14
CA LYS A 338 20.52 -5.07 13.31
C LYS A 338 20.27 -5.80 11.99
N GLN A 339 19.34 -5.29 11.17
CA GLN A 339 19.08 -5.85 9.84
C GLN A 339 20.28 -5.71 8.92
N LEU A 340 20.98 -4.57 8.94
CA LEU A 340 22.16 -4.35 8.12
C LEU A 340 23.29 -5.30 8.50
N VAL A 341 23.54 -5.52 9.80
CA VAL A 341 24.52 -6.50 10.27
C VAL A 341 24.12 -7.93 9.87
N LYS A 342 22.83 -8.28 10.01
CA LYS A 342 22.32 -9.60 9.61
C LYS A 342 22.47 -9.84 8.11
N ASN A 343 22.04 -8.90 7.28
CA ASN A 343 22.15 -9.00 5.82
C ASN A 343 23.61 -9.01 5.36
N GLN A 344 24.50 -8.28 6.05
CA GLN A 344 25.94 -8.37 5.79
C GLN A 344 26.45 -9.79 6.04
N LYS A 345 26.08 -10.41 7.17
CA LYS A 345 26.47 -11.79 7.46
C LYS A 345 25.87 -12.80 6.47
N GLU A 346 24.62 -12.61 6.06
CA GLU A 346 23.99 -13.44 5.02
C GLU A 346 24.73 -13.33 3.68
N ARG A 347 25.09 -12.10 3.29
CA ARG A 347 25.91 -11.87 2.09
C ARG A 347 27.28 -12.54 2.19
N GLU A 348 27.92 -12.48 3.36
CA GLU A 348 29.20 -13.14 3.62
C GLU A 348 29.13 -14.65 3.39
N MET A 349 28.10 -15.30 3.95
CA MET A 349 27.90 -16.75 3.76
C MET A 349 27.66 -17.09 2.28
N ILE A 350 26.87 -16.28 1.57
CA ILE A 350 26.62 -16.48 0.13
C ILE A 350 27.91 -16.30 -0.69
N GLU A 351 28.73 -15.31 -0.37
CA GLU A 351 30.03 -15.10 -1.04
C GLU A 351 30.97 -16.29 -0.81
N GLU A 352 30.99 -16.87 0.41
CA GLU A 352 31.76 -18.07 0.71
C GLU A 352 31.27 -19.30 -0.07
N ASP A 353 29.95 -19.54 -0.08
CA ASP A 353 29.32 -20.63 -0.84
C ASP A 353 29.60 -20.53 -2.35
N LEU A 354 29.55 -19.30 -2.90
CA LEU A 354 29.88 -19.04 -4.31
C LEU A 354 31.33 -19.39 -4.64
N ILE A 355 32.27 -19.04 -3.76
CA ILE A 355 33.69 -19.36 -3.94
C ILE A 355 33.93 -20.87 -3.86
N GLU A 356 33.26 -21.57 -2.94
CA GLU A 356 33.37 -23.02 -2.81
C GLU A 356 32.84 -23.72 -4.06
N LEU A 357 31.66 -23.34 -4.55
CA LEU A 357 31.08 -23.85 -5.79
C LEU A 357 31.97 -23.56 -7.00
N TYR A 358 32.51 -22.34 -7.10
CA TYR A 358 33.43 -21.96 -8.18
C TYR A 358 34.71 -22.82 -8.16
N LYS A 359 35.29 -23.07 -6.98
CA LYS A 359 36.45 -23.96 -6.84
C LYS A 359 36.13 -25.40 -7.22
N ALA A 360 34.96 -25.91 -6.84
CA ALA A 360 34.50 -27.24 -7.20
C ALA A 360 34.37 -27.39 -8.73
N LEU A 361 33.70 -26.44 -9.40
CA LEU A 361 33.58 -26.40 -10.85
C LEU A 361 34.94 -26.34 -11.56
N LYS A 362 35.88 -25.54 -11.03
CA LYS A 362 37.24 -25.41 -11.60
C LYS A 362 38.09 -26.67 -11.41
N MET A 363 37.81 -27.47 -10.38
CA MET A 363 38.42 -28.79 -10.18
C MET A 363 37.80 -29.85 -11.09
N GLU A 364 36.49 -29.79 -11.34
CA GLU A 364 35.78 -30.71 -12.24
C GLU A 364 36.15 -30.48 -13.71
N ASN A 365 36.27 -29.22 -14.16
CA ASN A 365 36.71 -28.86 -15.52
C ASN A 365 38.22 -29.05 -15.78
N LYS A 366 39.00 -29.50 -14.78
CA LYS A 366 40.45 -29.75 -14.90
C LYS A 366 40.82 -31.22 -15.09
N ILE A 367 39.82 -32.11 -15.13
CA ILE A 367 39.92 -33.51 -15.53
C ILE A 367 39.44 -33.61 -16.98
#